data_AF-W1P8J7-F1
#
_entry.id   AF-W1P8J7-F1
#
_cell.length_a   1.000
_cell.length_b   1.000
_cell.length_c   1.000
_cell.angle_alpha   90.00
_cell.angle_beta   90.00
_cell.angle_gamma   90.00
#
_symmetry.space_group_name_H-M   'P 1'
#
loop_
_entity.id
_entity.type
_entity.pdbx_description
1 polymer ?
#
loop_
_entity_poly.entity_id
_entity_poly.type
_entity_poly.pdbx_seq_one_letter_code
_entity_poly.pdbx_strand_id
1 'polypeptide(L)'
;MVPRFGSLTSSQTDWEVDLDAVEALADSNTAAIVIVNPVNPCGNIFSYEHLSKVAETAKKLGILVISDEVYAHLSFGDRPFVPMGVLVIFLLLLLLALYRRGGQCLVGKWAGLCLVILTPF
;
A
#
# COMPACT_ATOMS: atom_id res chain seq x y z
N MET A 1 18.35 2.32 1.48
CA MET A 1 16.91 2.18 1.69
C MET A 1 16.51 0.74 1.38
N VAL A 2 16.15 -0.04 2.40
CA VAL A 2 15.81 -1.45 2.24
C VAL A 2 14.31 -1.63 2.48
N PRO A 3 13.55 -2.14 1.49
CA PRO A 3 12.13 -2.38 1.66
C PRO A 3 11.89 -3.59 2.59
N ARG A 4 10.97 -3.44 3.56
CA ARG A 4 10.35 -4.58 4.26
C ARG A 4 8.91 -4.74 3.82
N PHE A 5 8.50 -5.98 3.56
CA PHE A 5 7.19 -6.31 3.00
C PHE A 5 6.22 -6.79 4.07
N GLY A 6 5.12 -6.07 4.25
CA GLY A 6 3.97 -6.52 5.03
C GLY A 6 3.11 -7.49 4.23
N SER A 7 2.41 -8.38 4.93
CA SER A 7 1.48 -9.32 4.31
C SER A 7 0.08 -8.72 4.19
N LEU A 8 -0.68 -9.21 3.21
CA LEU A 8 -2.12 -8.98 3.13
C LEU A 8 -2.87 -10.05 3.94
N THR A 9 -4.04 -9.68 4.41
CA THR A 9 -4.96 -10.62 5.05
C THR A 9 -5.57 -11.58 4.04
N SER A 10 -6.33 -12.58 4.52
CA SER A 10 -6.94 -13.60 3.66
C SER A 10 -8.06 -13.05 2.76
N SER A 11 -8.50 -13.86 1.78
CA SER A 11 -9.65 -13.54 0.93
C SER A 11 -10.97 -13.31 1.69
N GLN A 12 -11.10 -13.81 2.93
CA GLN A 12 -12.29 -13.58 3.77
C GLN A 12 -12.33 -12.16 4.34
N THR A 13 -11.20 -11.46 4.36
CA THR A 13 -11.06 -10.08 4.82
C THR A 13 -10.61 -9.17 3.68
N ASP A 14 -11.12 -9.47 2.48
CA ASP A 14 -10.93 -8.70 1.25
C ASP A 14 -9.49 -8.42 0.84
N TRP A 15 -8.47 -9.11 1.37
CA TRP A 15 -7.04 -8.79 1.13
C TRP A 15 -6.63 -7.41 1.65
N GLU A 16 -7.14 -7.03 2.82
CA GLU A 16 -6.73 -5.83 3.57
C GLU A 16 -5.27 -5.90 4.05
N VAL A 17 -4.68 -4.74 4.38
CA VAL A 17 -3.33 -4.69 4.97
C VAL A 17 -3.37 -5.26 6.40
N ASP A 18 -2.45 -6.18 6.72
CA ASP A 18 -2.27 -6.64 8.10
C ASP A 18 -1.51 -5.58 8.92
N LEU A 19 -2.26 -4.65 9.53
CA LEU A 19 -1.72 -3.52 10.29
C LEU A 19 -0.92 -3.95 11.53
N ASP A 20 -1.24 -5.09 12.14
CA ASP A 20 -0.48 -5.61 13.28
C ASP A 20 0.91 -6.07 12.82
N ALA A 21 0.98 -6.71 11.65
CA ALA A 21 2.26 -7.04 11.01
C ALA A 21 3.03 -5.78 10.58
N VAL A 22 2.35 -4.72 10.14
CA VAL A 22 2.98 -3.42 9.85
C VAL A 22 3.66 -2.85 11.08
N GLU A 23 2.93 -2.77 12.19
CA GLU A 23 3.46 -2.23 13.45
C GLU A 23 4.64 -3.07 13.96
N ALA A 24 4.57 -4.39 13.85
CA ALA A 24 5.66 -5.28 14.26
C ALA A 24 6.92 -5.17 13.37
N LEU A 25 6.76 -4.81 12.09
CA LEU A 25 7.87 -4.60 11.16
C LEU A 25 8.50 -3.20 11.26
N ALA A 26 7.77 -2.23 11.81
CA ALA A 26 8.24 -0.86 11.95
C ALA A 26 9.27 -0.74 13.09
N ASP A 27 10.26 0.11 12.88
CA ASP A 27 11.31 0.45 13.85
C ASP A 27 11.71 1.92 13.74
N SER A 28 12.69 2.36 14.54
CA SER A 28 13.17 3.75 14.55
C SER A 28 13.72 4.24 13.21
N ASN A 29 14.09 3.33 12.31
CA ASN A 29 14.60 3.67 10.99
C ASN A 29 13.50 3.68 9.95
N THR A 30 12.25 3.35 10.29
CA THR A 30 11.13 3.35 9.33
C THR A 30 10.72 4.78 9.01
N ALA A 31 10.71 5.16 7.73
CA ALA A 31 10.39 6.52 7.27
C ALA A 31 9.04 6.63 6.56
N ALA A 32 8.54 5.55 5.94
CA ALA A 32 7.28 5.60 5.21
C ALA A 32 6.62 4.22 5.10
N ILE A 33 5.29 4.26 4.88
CA ILE A 33 4.42 3.16 4.44
C ILE A 33 4.06 3.42 2.99
N VAL A 34 4.33 2.46 2.09
CA VAL A 34 3.88 2.50 0.70
C VAL A 34 2.68 1.58 0.51
N ILE A 35 1.53 2.12 0.12
CA ILE A 35 0.33 1.36 -0.25
C ILE A 35 0.07 1.46 -1.75
N VAL A 36 -0.50 0.41 -2.34
CA VAL A 36 -0.97 0.40 -3.74
C VAL A 36 -2.47 0.15 -3.71
N ASN A 37 -3.28 1.11 -4.15
CA ASN A 37 -4.73 1.02 -4.13
C ASN A 37 -5.30 1.65 -5.42
N PRO A 38 -6.07 0.92 -6.25
CA PRO A 38 -6.44 -0.51 -6.16
C PRO A 38 -5.26 -1.50 -6.15
N VAL A 39 -5.38 -2.60 -5.40
CA VAL A 39 -4.29 -3.55 -5.13
C VAL A 39 -3.98 -4.43 -6.36
N ASN A 40 -2.71 -4.52 -6.74
CA ASN A 40 -2.22 -5.47 -7.75
C ASN A 40 -1.56 -6.69 -7.05
N PRO A 41 -1.91 -7.95 -7.40
CA PRO A 41 -2.75 -8.40 -8.52
C PRO A 41 -4.20 -8.70 -8.13
N CYS A 42 -4.56 -8.59 -6.85
CA CYS A 42 -5.84 -9.04 -6.33
C CYS A 42 -7.03 -8.21 -6.85
N GLY A 43 -6.78 -6.99 -7.32
CA GLY A 43 -7.80 -6.06 -7.83
C GLY A 43 -8.72 -5.51 -6.76
N ASN A 44 -8.43 -5.71 -5.48
CA ASN A 44 -9.24 -5.16 -4.40
C ASN A 44 -9.17 -3.63 -4.39
N ILE A 45 -10.16 -3.02 -3.75
CA ILE A 45 -10.16 -1.60 -3.43
C ILE A 45 -10.31 -1.51 -1.92
N PHE A 46 -9.44 -0.77 -1.24
CA PHE A 46 -9.57 -0.59 0.20
C PHE A 46 -10.81 0.23 0.57
N SER A 47 -11.48 -0.22 1.64
CA SER A 47 -12.60 0.51 2.22
C SER A 47 -12.10 1.81 2.86
N TYR A 48 -12.98 2.80 2.98
CA TYR A 48 -12.67 4.04 3.70
C TYR A 48 -12.23 3.76 5.14
N GLU A 49 -12.90 2.82 5.81
CA GLU A 49 -12.56 2.42 7.18
C GLU A 49 -11.16 1.82 7.26
N HIS A 50 -10.79 0.97 6.30
CA HIS A 50 -9.46 0.37 6.25
C HIS A 50 -8.37 1.42 5.99
N LEU A 51 -8.58 2.30 4.99
CA LEU A 51 -7.65 3.40 4.72
C LEU A 51 -7.50 4.34 5.91
N SER A 52 -8.57 4.56 6.68
CA SER A 52 -8.53 5.35 7.92
C SER A 52 -7.61 4.71 8.96
N LYS A 53 -7.70 3.39 9.14
CA LYS A 53 -6.79 2.65 10.03
C LYS A 53 -5.34 2.72 9.56
N VAL A 54 -5.08 2.60 8.25
CA VAL A 54 -3.73 2.80 7.68
C VAL A 54 -3.19 4.19 8.01
N ALA A 55 -4.02 5.23 7.86
CA ALA A 55 -3.64 6.61 8.19
C ALA A 55 -3.33 6.77 9.69
N GLU A 56 -4.14 6.16 10.57
CA GLU A 56 -3.93 6.16 12.01
C GLU A 56 -2.64 5.43 12.40
N THR A 57 -2.36 4.27 11.81
CA THR A 57 -1.10 3.52 12.03
C THR A 57 0.11 4.35 11.59
N ALA A 58 0.06 4.97 10.41
CA ALA A 58 1.13 5.84 9.93
C ALA A 58 1.36 7.05 10.87
N LYS A 59 0.28 7.66 11.35
CA LYS A 59 0.32 8.76 12.32
C LYS A 59 0.90 8.32 13.66
N LYS A 60 0.52 7.16 14.17
CA LYS A 60 1.04 6.57 15.42
C LYS A 60 2.54 6.29 15.33
N LEU A 61 3.00 5.83 14.17
CA LEU A 61 4.41 5.57 13.90
C LEU A 61 5.20 6.85 13.55
N GLY A 62 4.53 7.96 13.26
CA GLY A 62 5.17 9.23 12.90
C GLY A 62 5.83 9.20 11.51
N ILE A 63 5.30 8.39 10.59
CA ILE A 63 5.89 8.13 9.27
C ILE A 63 4.97 8.59 8.14
N LEU A 64 5.54 8.75 6.95
CA LEU A 64 4.81 9.19 5.76
C LEU A 64 3.97 8.05 5.17
N VAL A 65 2.89 8.42 4.47
CA VAL A 65 2.18 7.50 3.57
C VAL A 65 2.49 7.87 2.13
N ILE A 66 2.90 6.87 1.36
CA ILE A 66 3.08 6.93 -0.07
C ILE A 66 1.97 6.08 -0.68
N SER A 67 1.09 6.69 -1.48
CA SER A 67 -0.01 5.97 -2.14
C SER A 67 0.27 5.90 -3.64
N ASP A 68 0.35 4.69 -4.17
CA ASP A 68 0.30 4.42 -5.61
C ASP A 68 -1.14 4.16 -6.01
N GLU A 69 -1.70 5.13 -6.73
CA GLU A 69 -3.11 5.16 -7.15
C GLU A 69 -3.23 5.08 -8.68
N VAL A 70 -2.24 4.48 -9.36
CA VAL A 70 -2.21 4.39 -10.83
C VAL A 70 -3.45 3.69 -11.41
N TYR A 71 -4.07 2.80 -10.63
CA TYR A 71 -5.27 2.07 -11.02
C TYR A 71 -6.57 2.73 -10.53
N ALA A 72 -6.55 3.96 -10.01
CA ALA A 72 -7.74 4.64 -9.48
C ALA A 72 -8.92 4.69 -10.46
N HIS A 73 -8.63 4.83 -11.76
CA HIS A 73 -9.65 4.84 -12.82
C HIS A 73 -10.09 3.44 -13.29
N LEU A 74 -9.50 2.38 -12.76
CA LEU A 74 -9.85 0.98 -13.02
C LEU A 74 -10.58 0.34 -11.83
N SER A 75 -11.29 1.15 -11.03
CA SER A 75 -12.18 0.67 -9.98
C SER A 75 -13.48 0.15 -10.59
N PHE A 76 -13.71 -1.16 -10.49
CA PHE A 76 -14.94 -1.83 -10.93
C PHE A 76 -15.68 -2.41 -9.72
N GLY A 77 -17.02 -2.37 -9.73
CA GLY A 77 -17.87 -2.89 -8.65
C GLY A 77 -18.53 -1.80 -7.80
N ASP A 78 -19.12 -2.20 -6.68
CA ASP A 78 -19.97 -1.32 -5.85
C ASP A 78 -19.16 -0.46 -4.86
N ARG A 79 -17.87 -0.78 -4.65
CA ARG A 79 -17.00 -0.05 -3.72
C ARG A 79 -16.34 1.11 -4.46
N PRO A 80 -16.63 2.39 -4.10
CA PRO A 80 -15.98 3.52 -4.72
C PRO A 80 -14.50 3.60 -4.32
N PHE A 81 -13.66 4.02 -5.26
CA PHE A 81 -12.28 4.36 -4.96
C PHE A 81 -12.21 5.63 -4.11
N VAL A 82 -11.42 5.59 -3.03
CA VAL A 82 -11.14 6.74 -2.17
C VAL A 82 -9.65 7.05 -2.24
N PRO A 83 -9.25 8.26 -2.69
CA PRO A 83 -7.86 8.68 -2.66
C PRO A 83 -7.34 8.77 -1.22
N MET A 84 -6.14 8.25 -0.97
CA MET A 84 -5.51 8.29 0.36
C MET A 84 -5.30 9.73 0.84
N GLY A 85 -5.14 10.68 -0.10
CA GLY A 85 -4.95 12.11 0.19
C GLY A 85 -6.12 12.78 0.92
N VAL A 86 -7.28 12.13 0.98
CA VAL A 86 -8.41 12.58 1.80
C VAL A 86 -8.14 12.38 3.30
N LEU A 87 -7.29 11.41 3.66
CA LEU A 87 -7.09 10.94 5.03
C LEU A 87 -5.75 11.37 5.65
N VAL A 88 -4.74 11.70 4.85
CA VAL A 88 -3.41 12.10 5.32
C VAL A 88 -3.07 13.54 4.99
N ILE A 89 -2.37 14.22 5.90
CA ILE A 89 -1.89 15.59 5.70
C ILE A 89 -0.63 15.62 4.82
N PHE A 90 0.19 14.56 4.87
CA PHE A 90 1.39 14.41 4.06
C PHE A 90 1.29 13.17 3.19
N LEU A 91 1.03 13.37 1.90
CA LEU A 91 1.00 12.33 0.88
C LEU A 91 2.08 12.59 -0.15
N LEU A 92 2.91 11.58 -0.41
CA LEU A 92 3.75 11.56 -1.61
C LEU A 92 3.12 10.61 -2.62
N LEU A 93 2.54 11.18 -3.68
CA LEU A 93 2.01 10.41 -4.80
C LEU A 93 3.16 9.94 -5.68
N LEU A 94 3.29 8.63 -5.85
CA LEU A 94 4.28 8.01 -6.72
C LEU A 94 3.57 7.45 -7.95
N LEU A 95 3.71 8.13 -9.09
CA LEU A 95 3.28 7.62 -10.39
C LEU A 95 4.38 6.66 -10.90
N LEU A 96 4.28 5.39 -10.53
CA LEU A 96 5.15 4.36 -11.11
C LEU A 96 4.61 3.95 -12.48
N ALA A 97 5.10 4.60 -13.54
CA ALA A 97 4.96 4.07 -14.89
C ALA A 97 5.79 2.77 -15.00
N LEU A 98 5.14 1.63 -15.22
CA LEU A 98 5.81 0.36 -15.48
C LEU A 98 6.69 0.46 -16.75
N TYR A 99 7.98 0.76 -16.59
CA TYR A 99 8.94 0.61 -17.68
C TYR A 99 9.26 -0.88 -17.88
N ARG A 100 8.58 -1.49 -18.86
CA ARG A 100 8.75 -2.89 -19.25
C ARG A 100 10.03 -3.06 -20.07
N ARG A 101 11.12 -3.51 -19.45
CA ARG A 101 12.35 -3.91 -20.16
C ARG A 101 12.47 -5.44 -20.20
N GLY A 102 12.28 -6.02 -21.39
CA GLY A 102 12.63 -7.42 -21.70
C GLY A 102 11.67 -8.48 -21.17
N GLY A 103 11.23 -9.38 -22.04
CA GLY A 103 10.27 -10.43 -21.71
C GLY A 103 10.78 -11.38 -20.63
N GLN A 104 10.14 -11.33 -19.46
CA GLN A 104 9.89 -12.43 -18.53
C GLN A 104 8.85 -11.93 -17.50
N CYS A 105 7.67 -12.55 -17.50
CA CYS A 105 6.57 -12.17 -16.62
C CYS A 105 6.83 -12.77 -15.22
N LEU A 106 7.48 -12.02 -14.34
CA LEU A 106 7.68 -12.41 -12.93
C LEU A 106 6.40 -12.16 -12.11
N VAL A 107 5.28 -12.77 -12.50
CA VAL A 107 4.01 -12.74 -11.73
C VAL A 107 4.17 -13.40 -10.34
N GLY A 108 5.29 -14.09 -10.08
CA GLY A 108 5.50 -14.84 -8.83
C GLY A 108 6.37 -14.18 -7.75
N LYS A 109 6.84 -12.92 -7.90
CA LYS A 109 7.69 -12.27 -6.86
C LYS A 109 7.30 -10.85 -6.44
N TRP A 110 6.36 -10.22 -7.15
CA TRP A 110 5.91 -8.84 -6.87
C TRP A 110 4.41 -8.73 -6.66
N ALA A 111 3.71 -9.88 -6.64
CA ALA A 111 2.29 -9.96 -6.37
C ALA A 111 2.05 -9.88 -4.86
N GLY A 112 1.60 -8.73 -4.35
CA GLY A 112 1.35 -8.51 -2.93
C GLY A 112 2.17 -7.39 -2.29
N LEU A 113 2.68 -6.42 -3.06
CA LEU A 113 3.28 -5.22 -2.49
C LEU A 113 2.18 -4.31 -1.95
N CYS A 114 1.79 -4.52 -0.69
CA CYS A 114 0.88 -3.59 -0.03
C CYS A 114 1.51 -2.82 1.12
N LEU A 115 2.75 -3.16 1.45
CA LEU A 115 3.53 -2.31 2.30
C LEU A 115 5.01 -2.41 1.96
N VAL A 116 5.60 -1.30 1.56
CA VAL A 116 7.04 -1.13 1.65
C VAL A 116 7.34 -0.18 2.80
N ILE A 117 7.92 -0.73 3.87
CA ILE A 117 8.56 0.10 4.89
C ILE A 117 9.90 0.57 4.33
N LEU A 118 10.04 1.86 4.08
CA LEU A 118 11.29 2.45 3.61
C LEU A 118 12.12 2.88 4.81
N THR A 119 13.29 2.26 5.00
CA THR A 119 14.25 2.72 6.00
C THR A 119 15.34 3.58 5.37
N PRO A 120 15.58 4.84 5.77
CA PRO A 120 16.87 5.48 5.54
C PRO A 120 17.90 4.68 6.34
N PHE A 121 19.13 4.57 5.84
CA PHE A 121 20.17 3.71 6.39
C PHE A 121 20.32 3.78 7.91
#